data_AF-A0A3D1M818-F1
#
_entry.id   AF-A0A3D1M818-F1
#
_cell.length_a   1.000
_cell.length_b   1.000
_cell.length_c   1.000
_cell.angle_alpha   90.00
_cell.angle_beta   90.00
_cell.angle_gamma   90.00
#
_symmetry.space_group_name_H-M   'P 1'
#
loop_
_entity.id
_entity.type
_entity.pdbx_description
1 polymer ?
#
loop_
_entity_poly.entity_id
_entity_poly.type
_entity_poly.pdbx_seq_one_letter_code
_entity_poly.pdbx_strand_id
1 'polypeptide(L)' 'IFGADPIDGGTIKVKGKKVVIKSPADAIKNKIAFLTEDRKGQGLVLAESIRTNLILANMKGFSTGAFLDDKRIEKTG' A
#
# COMPACT_ATOMS: atom_id res chain seq x y z
N ILE A 1 2.06 -14.83 0.15
CA ILE A 1 0.65 -14.38 0.33
C ILE A 1 0.37 -13.06 -0.39
N PHE A 2 1.15 -11.99 -0.14
CA PHE A 2 0.90 -10.67 -0.75
C PHE A 2 1.30 -10.59 -2.24
N GLY A 3 1.94 -11.62 -2.79
CA GLY A 3 2.32 -11.68 -4.20
C GLY A 3 3.60 -10.92 -4.55
N ALA A 4 4.44 -10.59 -3.56
CA ALA A 4 5.80 -10.07 -3.81
C ALA A 4 6.70 -11.14 -4.44
N ASP A 5 6.56 -12.38 -4.00
CA ASP A 5 7.26 -13.55 -4.54
C ASP A 5 6.26 -14.58 -5.11
N PRO A 6 6.70 -15.42 -6.06
CA PRO A 6 5.90 -16.55 -6.56
C PRO A 6 5.43 -17.47 -5.45
N ILE A 7 4.28 -18.12 -5.66
CA ILE A 7 3.75 -19.11 -4.73
C ILE A 7 4.34 -20.49 -5.05
N ASP A 8 4.91 -21.16 -4.05
CA ASP A 8 5.45 -22.52 -4.22
C ASP A 8 4.33 -23.58 -4.30
N GLY A 9 3.21 -23.35 -3.61
CA GLY A 9 2.04 -24.23 -3.64
C GLY A 9 0.94 -23.83 -2.66
N GLY A 10 -0.17 -24.58 -2.69
CA GLY A 10 -1.30 -24.40 -1.76
C GLY A 10 -2.46 -23.58 -2.32
N THR A 11 -3.32 -23.06 -1.42
CA THR A 11 -4.52 -22.30 -1.79
C THR A 11 -4.77 -21.18 -0.80
N ILE A 12 -4.98 -19.97 -1.30
CA ILE A 12 -5.35 -18.80 -0.50
C ILE A 12 -6.87 -18.64 -0.54
N LYS A 13 -7.49 -18.49 0.64
CA LYS A 13 -8.91 -18.14 0.78
C LYS A 13 -9.05 -16.82 1.53
N VAL A 14 -9.78 -15.87 0.96
CA VAL A 14 -10.11 -14.58 1.60
C VAL A 14 -11.62 -14.56 1.81
N LYS A 15 -12.07 -14.43 3.07
CA LYS A 15 -13.49 -14.45 3.43
C LYS A 15 -14.24 -15.66 2.83
N GLY A 16 -13.63 -16.84 2.91
CA GLY A 16 -14.17 -18.10 2.38
C GLY A 16 -14.05 -18.29 0.87
N LYS A 17 -13.72 -17.25 0.09
CA LYS A 17 -13.56 -17.34 -1.37
C LYS A 17 -12.12 -17.67 -1.73
N LYS A 18 -11.91 -18.65 -2.61
CA LYS A 18 -10.59 -18.98 -3.16
C LYS A 18 -10.11 -17.82 -4.05
N VAL A 19 -8.88 -17.37 -3.84
CA VAL A 19 -8.26 -16.29 -4.62
C VAL A 19 -6.89 -16.71 -5.11
N VAL A 20 -6.48 -16.15 -6.24
CA VAL A 20 -5.13 -16.30 -6.79
C VAL A 20 -4.47 -14.92 -6.73
N ILE A 21 -3.37 -14.83 -6.00
CA ILE A 21 -2.61 -13.59 -5.82
C ILE A 21 -1.24 -13.81 -6.44
N LYS A 22 -0.97 -13.15 -7.57
CA LYS A 22 0.31 -13.24 -8.30
C LYS A 22 1.15 -11.97 -8.21
N SER A 23 0.57 -10.90 -7.67
CA SER A 23 1.21 -9.61 -7.55
C SER A 23 0.68 -8.85 -6.32
N PRO A 24 1.43 -7.85 -5.81
CA PRO A 24 0.94 -6.94 -4.77
C PRO A 24 -0.39 -6.25 -5.14
N ALA A 25 -0.55 -5.91 -6.43
CA ALA A 25 -1.78 -5.30 -6.93
C ALA A 25 -3.00 -6.23 -6.78
N ASP A 26 -2.83 -7.54 -6.96
CA ASP A 26 -3.91 -8.51 -6.76
C ASP A 26 -4.30 -8.64 -5.29
N ALA A 27 -3.32 -8.58 -4.38
CA ALA A 27 -3.58 -8.60 -2.95
C ALA A 27 -4.42 -7.37 -2.52
N ILE A 28 -4.06 -6.19 -3.01
CA ILE A 28 -4.79 -4.94 -2.75
C ILE A 28 -6.23 -5.02 -3.29
N LYS A 29 -6.44 -5.56 -4.51
CA LYS A 29 -7.79 -5.78 -5.08
C LYS A 29 -8.64 -6.70 -4.19
N ASN A 30 -8.01 -7.69 -3.55
CA ASN A 30 -8.65 -8.59 -2.58
C ASN A 30 -8.73 -8.02 -1.16
N LYS A 31 -8.50 -6.71 -0.98
CA LYS A 31 -8.57 -5.99 0.30
C LYS A 31 -7.57 -6.51 1.35
N ILE A 32 -6.41 -6.99 0.90
CA ILE A 32 -5.28 -7.36 1.75
C ILE A 32 -4.31 -6.18 1.78
N ALA A 33 -3.88 -5.80 2.97
CA ALA A 33 -2.80 -4.83 3.18
C ALA A 33 -1.54 -5.57 3.63
N PHE A 34 -0.38 -5.09 3.18
CA PHE A 34 0.91 -5.55 3.65
C PHE A 34 1.48 -4.56 4.65
N LEU A 35 2.00 -5.09 5.75
CA LEU A 35 2.72 -4.32 6.75
C LEU A 35 4.08 -4.99 6.91
N THR A 36 5.14 -4.24 6.61
CA THR A 36 6.51 -4.71 6.80
C THR A 36 6.81 -4.97 8.28
N GLU A 37 7.70 -5.91 8.55
CA GLU A 37 8.24 -6.20 9.87
C GLU A 37 9.10 -5.04 10.38
N ASP A 38 9.94 -4.46 9.51
CA ASP A 38 10.71 -3.25 9.81
C ASP A 38 9.94 -2.00 9.37
N ARG A 39 9.06 -1.54 10.26
CA ARG A 39 8.27 -0.33 10.04
C ARG A 39 9.12 0.93 9.86
N LYS A 40 10.30 1.00 10.48
CA LYS A 40 11.13 2.21 10.42
C LYS A 40 11.96 2.24 9.15
N GLY A 41 12.60 1.14 8.79
CA GLY A 41 13.48 1.08 7.61
C GLY A 41 12.74 0.91 6.28
N GLN A 42 11.56 0.29 6.28
CA GLN A 42 10.84 -0.05 5.04
C GLN A 42 9.39 0.43 4.98
N GLY A 43 8.80 0.81 6.12
CA GLY A 43 7.39 1.19 6.21
C GLY A 43 7.13 2.70 6.15
N LEU A 44 8.20 3.51 6.22
CA LEU A 44 8.13 4.96 6.30
C LEU A 44 9.18 5.60 5.38
N VAL A 45 8.85 6.77 4.85
CA VAL A 45 9.81 7.66 4.20
C VAL A 45 10.39 8.56 5.29
N LEU A 46 11.52 8.15 5.87
CA LEU A 46 12.11 8.82 7.05
C LEU A 46 12.60 10.25 6.77
N ALA A 47 12.93 10.57 5.51
CA ALA A 47 13.32 11.91 5.10
C ALA A 47 12.12 12.89 5.05
N GLU A 48 10.89 12.36 5.15
CA GLU A 48 9.66 13.11 4.97
C GLU A 48 8.94 13.35 6.31
N SER A 49 8.07 14.36 6.31
CA SER A 49 7.26 14.68 7.47
C SER A 49 6.27 13.55 7.82
N ILE A 50 5.78 13.54 9.07
CA ILE A 50 4.68 12.65 9.49
C ILE A 50 3.44 12.88 8.60
N ARG A 51 3.15 14.14 8.26
CA ARG A 51 2.02 14.51 7.39
C ARG A 51 2.14 13.86 6.02
N THR A 52 3.31 13.95 5.40
CA THR A 52 3.59 13.33 4.10
C THR A 52 3.40 11.81 4.18
N ASN A 53 3.95 11.15 5.21
CA ASN A 53 3.82 9.71 5.42
C ASN A 53 2.35 9.26 5.58
N LEU A 54 1.52 10.05 6.29
CA LEU A 54 0.08 9.77 6.42
C LEU A 54 -0.67 9.93 5.09
N ILE A 55 -0.28 10.92 4.29
CA ILE A 55 -0.89 11.19 2.98
C ILE A 55 -0.50 10.13 1.95
N LEU A 56 0.73 9.63 1.98
CA LEU A 56 1.18 8.55 1.10
C LEU A 56 0.30 7.30 1.24
N ALA A 57 -0.21 7.01 2.44
CA ALA A 57 -1.16 5.93 2.67
C ALA A 57 -2.51 6.14 1.93
N ASN A 58 -2.87 7.38 1.60
CA ASN A 58 -4.06 7.77 0.84
C ASN A 58 -3.73 8.60 -0.41
N MET A 59 -2.72 8.20 -1.17
CA MET A 59 -2.16 8.98 -2.28
C MET A 59 -3.20 9.46 -3.31
N LYS A 60 -4.23 8.64 -3.60
CA LYS A 60 -5.29 8.96 -4.59
C LYS A 60 -6.09 10.22 -4.23
N GLY A 61 -6.25 10.52 -2.94
CA GLY A 61 -6.96 11.73 -2.51
C GLY A 61 -6.17 13.03 -2.71
N PHE A 62 -4.86 12.90 -2.92
CA PHE A 62 -3.90 14.00 -2.94
C PHE A 62 -3.08 14.07 -4.23
N SER A 63 -3.43 13.28 -5.24
CA SER A 63 -2.80 13.28 -6.57
C SER A 63 -3.63 14.05 -7.59
N THR A 64 -2.99 14.91 -8.39
CA THR A 64 -3.57 15.54 -9.58
C THR A 64 -2.85 15.00 -10.82
N GLY A 65 -3.52 14.12 -11.56
CA GLY A 65 -2.88 13.40 -12.67
C GLY A 65 -1.76 12.48 -12.18
N ALA A 66 -0.57 12.61 -12.76
CA ALA A 66 0.61 11.82 -12.39
C ALA A 66 1.41 12.43 -11.22
N PHE A 67 1.03 13.60 -10.71
CA PHE A 67 1.78 14.34 -9.70
C PHE A 67 1.01 14.43 -8.38
N LEU A 68 1.75 14.50 -7.27
CA LEU A 68 1.19 14.87 -5.97
C LEU A 68 0.87 16.37 -5.95
N ASP A 69 -0.24 16.73 -5.31
CA ASP A 69 -0.66 18.12 -5.14
C ASP A 69 -0.18 18.64 -3.79
N ASP A 70 1.05 19.16 -3.76
CA ASP A 70 1.69 19.68 -2.55
C ASP A 70 0.86 20.77 -1.88
N LYS A 71 0.19 21.63 -2.68
CA LYS A 71 -0.69 22.68 -2.13
C LYS A 71 -1.89 22.09 -1.38
N ARG A 72 -2.44 20.98 -1.87
CA ARG A 72 -3.52 20.26 -1.18
C ARG A 72 -3.03 19.56 0.08
N ILE A 73 -1.80 19.03 0.03
CA ILE A 73 -1.13 18.40 1.18
C ILE A 73 -0.90 19.41 2.31
N GLU A 74 -0.37 20.59 1.97
CA GLU A 74 -0.12 21.68 2.93
C GLU A 74 -1.41 22.25 3.54
N LYS A 75 -2.46 22.38 2.74
CA LYS A 75 -3.77 22.89 3.20
C LYS A 75 -4.52 21.91 4.10
N THR A 76 -4.17 20.63 4.03
CA THR A 76 -4.79 19.61 4.89
C THR A 76 -4.08 19.69 6.23
N GLY A 77 -4.56 20.59 7.09
CA GLY A 77 -4.10 20.86 8.46
C GLY A 77 -5.10 20.33 9.47
#